data_AF-A0AAE2EM35-F1
#
_entry.id   AF-A0AAE2EM35-F1
#
_cell.length_a   1.000
_cell.length_b   1.000
_cell.length_c   1.000
_cell.angle_alpha   90.00
_cell.angle_beta   90.00
_cell.angle_gamma   90.00
#
_symmetry.space_group_name_H-M   'P 1'
#
loop_
_entity.id
_entity.type
_entity.pdbx_description
1 polymer ?
#
loop_
_entity_poly.entity_id
_entity_poly.type
_entity_poly.pdbx_seq_one_letter_code
_entity_poly.pdbx_strand_id
1 'polypeptide(L)'
;MSDESIDLYLQQGMHGVRETKPDERRLFLGSLRERVIIALTKGQVLRPKAYDEVITAIESNSDAALLLNGDIDYSRFSVYIKAANKHGVPFSIVSNRESDTPLGLILVSKDAVDKQSIYVEDDIFERSKG
;
A
#
# COMPACT_ATOMS: atom_id res chain seq x y z
N MET A 1 -3.91 -1.93 -23.17
CA MET A 1 -3.24 -0.87 -22.39
C MET A 1 -3.23 -1.39 -20.96
N SER A 2 -2.37 -2.35 -20.64
CA SER A 2 -2.66 -3.21 -19.48
C SER A 2 -1.48 -3.70 -18.65
N ASP A 3 -0.24 -3.69 -19.13
CA ASP A 3 0.89 -4.16 -18.31
C ASP A 3 2.01 -3.10 -18.22
N GLU A 4 2.44 -2.50 -19.34
CA GLU A 4 3.52 -1.49 -19.35
C GLU A 4 3.30 -0.28 -18.42
N SER A 5 2.06 0.16 -18.21
CA SER A 5 1.77 1.28 -17.31
C SER A 5 1.97 0.90 -15.85
N ILE A 6 1.60 -0.33 -15.47
CA ILE A 6 1.74 -0.85 -14.10
C ILE A 6 3.22 -0.96 -13.75
N ASP A 7 4.01 -1.49 -14.68
CA ASP A 7 5.45 -1.66 -14.57
C ASP A 7 6.14 -0.30 -14.36
N LEU A 8 5.81 0.68 -15.21
CA LEU A 8 6.32 2.04 -15.08
C LEU A 8 5.96 2.65 -13.72
N TYR A 9 4.75 2.39 -13.22
CA TYR A 9 4.29 2.97 -11.96
C TYR A 9 4.99 2.39 -10.73
N LEU A 10 5.29 1.09 -10.71
CA LEU A 10 6.06 0.46 -9.64
C LEU A 10 7.55 0.80 -9.74
N GLN A 11 8.11 0.75 -10.95
CA GLN A 11 9.50 1.13 -11.17
C GLN A 11 9.75 2.59 -10.77
N GLN A 12 8.87 3.53 -11.12
CA GLN A 12 9.02 4.92 -10.70
C GLN A 12 8.90 5.07 -9.17
N GLY A 13 7.91 4.44 -8.52
CA GLY A 13 7.80 4.47 -7.05
C GLY A 13 9.02 3.93 -6.31
N MET A 14 9.79 3.04 -6.96
CA MET A 14 11.06 2.49 -6.46
C MET A 14 12.30 3.33 -6.84
N HIS A 15 12.34 3.94 -8.03
CA HIS A 15 13.51 4.64 -8.57
C HIS A 15 13.54 6.15 -8.28
N GLY A 16 12.43 6.76 -7.87
CA GLY A 16 12.39 8.18 -7.55
C GLY A 16 10.98 8.70 -7.36
N VAL A 17 10.80 9.55 -6.36
CA VAL A 17 9.52 10.18 -6.02
C VAL A 17 8.85 10.74 -7.28
N ARG A 18 7.55 10.46 -7.47
CA ARG A 18 6.81 11.05 -8.58
C ARG A 18 6.92 12.57 -8.50
N GLU A 19 7.18 13.21 -9.63
CA GLU A 19 7.55 14.64 -9.68
C GLU A 19 6.47 15.57 -9.11
N THR A 20 5.21 15.11 -9.01
CA THR A 20 4.10 15.90 -8.48
C THR A 20 3.27 15.20 -7.39
N LYS A 21 2.79 15.98 -6.41
CA LYS A 21 1.90 15.52 -5.31
C LYS A 21 0.61 14.82 -5.79
N PRO A 22 -0.08 15.28 -6.87
CA PRO A 22 -1.21 14.53 -7.42
C PRO A 22 -0.86 13.12 -7.84
N ASP A 23 0.32 12.91 -8.42
CA ASP A 23 0.71 11.59 -8.90
C ASP A 23 1.02 10.65 -7.75
N GLU A 24 1.65 11.14 -6.67
CA GLU A 24 1.81 10.37 -5.43
C GLU A 24 0.45 9.93 -4.88
N ARG A 25 -0.52 10.85 -4.80
CA ARG A 25 -1.86 10.52 -4.28
C ARG A 25 -2.57 9.48 -5.14
N ARG A 26 -2.36 9.49 -6.46
CA ARG A 26 -2.88 8.44 -7.34
C ARG A 26 -2.21 7.08 -7.08
N LEU A 27 -0.93 7.05 -6.73
CA LEU A 27 -0.21 5.80 -6.42
C LEU A 27 -0.56 5.27 -5.02
N PHE A 28 -0.46 6.13 -4.01
CA PHE A 28 -0.51 5.76 -2.60
C PHE A 28 -1.92 5.95 -2.01
N LEU A 29 -2.95 5.51 -2.73
CA LEU A 29 -4.33 5.46 -2.23
C LEU A 29 -4.79 6.77 -1.57
N GLY A 30 -4.44 7.92 -2.17
CA GLY A 30 -4.77 9.26 -1.68
C GLY A 30 -3.76 9.89 -0.72
N SER A 31 -2.73 9.16 -0.29
CA SER A 31 -1.66 9.63 0.61
C SER A 31 -0.44 10.20 -0.14
N LEU A 32 0.52 10.73 0.61
CA LEU A 32 1.81 11.22 0.10
C LEU A 32 2.92 10.20 0.41
N ARG A 33 3.95 10.16 -0.44
CA ARG A 33 5.06 9.19 -0.33
C ARG A 33 5.80 9.31 1.01
N GLU A 34 6.00 10.53 1.48
CA GLU A 34 6.69 10.84 2.76
C GLU A 34 6.00 10.20 3.97
N ARG A 35 4.71 9.86 3.89
CA ARG A 35 3.93 9.31 5.02
C ARG A 35 3.83 7.79 5.02
N VAL A 36 4.24 7.13 3.95
CA VAL A 36 4.05 5.68 3.80
C VAL A 36 5.04 4.94 4.70
N ILE A 37 4.51 4.07 5.56
CA ILE A 37 5.30 3.22 6.46
C ILE A 37 5.62 1.89 5.79
N ILE A 38 4.60 1.28 5.17
CA ILE A 38 4.70 0.01 4.44
C ILE A 38 3.58 -0.09 3.40
N ALA A 39 3.84 -0.77 2.28
CA ALA A 39 2.95 -0.94 1.16
C ALA A 39 3.03 -2.37 0.58
N LEU A 40 1.89 -2.91 0.17
CA LEU A 40 1.78 -4.17 -0.57
C LEU A 40 1.11 -3.94 -1.93
N THR A 41 1.51 -4.70 -2.93
CA THR A 41 0.81 -4.72 -4.23
C THR A 41 -0.52 -5.48 -4.15
N LYS A 42 -1.39 -5.29 -5.15
CA LYS A 42 -2.63 -6.07 -5.31
C LYS A 42 -2.33 -7.58 -5.30
N GLY A 43 -1.30 -8.02 -6.01
CA GLY A 43 -0.88 -9.43 -6.05
C GLY A 43 -0.48 -9.97 -4.68
N GLN A 44 0.27 -9.18 -3.91
CA GLN A 44 0.65 -9.55 -2.54
C GLN A 44 -0.57 -9.68 -1.62
N VAL A 45 -1.52 -8.74 -1.68
CA VAL A 45 -2.76 -8.83 -0.88
C VAL A 45 -3.60 -10.06 -1.24
N LEU A 46 -3.62 -10.46 -2.50
CA LEU A 46 -4.45 -11.58 -2.98
C LEU A 46 -3.91 -12.96 -2.56
N ARG A 47 -2.67 -13.06 -2.10
CA ARG A 47 -2.08 -14.34 -1.69
C ARG A 47 -2.82 -14.91 -0.44
N PRO A 48 -2.83 -16.24 -0.25
CA PRO A 48 -3.53 -16.83 0.89
C PRO A 48 -2.94 -16.49 2.28
N LYS A 49 -1.62 -16.32 2.36
CA LYS A 49 -0.91 -16.03 3.63
C LYS A 49 -0.69 -14.53 3.79
N ALA A 50 -1.13 -13.97 4.91
CA ALA A 50 -0.86 -12.57 5.24
C ALA A 50 0.65 -12.30 5.45
N TYR A 51 1.06 -11.05 5.23
CA TYR A 51 2.41 -10.58 5.50
C TYR A 51 2.54 -10.11 6.95
N ASP A 52 3.43 -10.75 7.69
CA ASP A 52 3.69 -10.45 9.10
C ASP A 52 4.36 -9.07 9.26
N GLU A 53 5.05 -8.57 8.24
CA GLU A 53 5.66 -7.25 8.18
C GLU A 53 4.61 -6.13 8.32
N VAL A 54 3.45 -6.29 7.65
CA VAL A 54 2.34 -5.34 7.75
C VAL A 54 1.69 -5.42 9.12
N ILE A 55 1.50 -6.64 9.66
CA ILE A 55 0.95 -6.83 11.00
C ILE A 55 1.88 -6.14 12.02
N THR A 56 3.17 -6.43 12.00
CA THR A 56 4.18 -5.82 12.89
C THR A 56 4.21 -4.30 12.76
N ALA A 57 4.08 -3.77 11.53
CA ALA A 57 4.01 -2.33 11.30
C ALA A 57 2.75 -1.71 11.94
N ILE A 58 1.58 -2.37 11.84
CA ILE A 58 0.35 -1.95 12.51
C ILE A 58 0.54 -1.96 14.04
N GLU A 59 1.13 -3.01 14.60
CA GLU A 59 1.33 -3.13 16.05
C GLU A 59 2.27 -2.03 16.60
N SER A 60 3.23 -1.60 15.79
CA SER A 60 4.28 -0.64 16.19
C SER A 60 3.93 0.83 15.93
N ASN A 61 2.82 1.14 15.26
CA ASN A 61 2.46 2.51 14.86
C ASN A 61 0.99 2.81 15.18
N SER A 62 0.70 3.13 16.44
CA SER A 62 -0.67 3.39 16.92
C SER A 62 -1.33 4.66 16.37
N ASP A 63 -0.54 5.58 15.82
CA ASP A 63 -0.99 6.84 15.20
C ASP A 63 -1.15 6.74 13.68
N ALA A 64 -0.91 5.55 13.11
CA ALA A 64 -1.05 5.29 11.69
C ALA A 64 -2.51 5.09 11.26
N ALA A 65 -2.74 5.03 9.95
CA ALA A 65 -3.99 4.61 9.33
C ALA A 65 -3.73 3.58 8.23
N LEU A 66 -4.59 2.57 8.14
CA LEU A 66 -4.52 1.53 7.11
C LEU A 66 -5.43 1.89 5.93
N LEU A 67 -4.86 2.09 4.75
CA LEU A 67 -5.62 2.37 3.52
C LEU A 67 -5.68 1.12 2.66
N LEU A 68 -6.89 0.73 2.28
CA LEU A 68 -7.20 -0.50 1.56
C LEU A 68 -7.72 -0.17 0.17
N ASN A 69 -7.24 -0.84 -0.86
CA ASN A 69 -7.72 -0.65 -2.21
C ASN A 69 -9.14 -1.24 -2.37
N GLY A 70 -10.10 -0.40 -2.77
CA GLY A 70 -11.50 -0.78 -2.95
C GLY A 70 -11.79 -1.71 -4.13
N ASP A 71 -10.82 -1.95 -5.01
CA ASP A 71 -10.93 -2.92 -6.11
C ASP A 71 -10.77 -4.38 -5.64
N ILE A 72 -10.23 -4.58 -4.43
CA ILE A 72 -9.98 -5.91 -3.86
C ILE A 72 -11.15 -6.29 -2.94
N ASP A 73 -11.57 -7.55 -3.03
CA ASP A 73 -12.60 -8.11 -2.15
C ASP A 73 -12.21 -7.96 -0.66
N TYR A 74 -13.16 -7.45 0.14
CA TYR A 74 -12.97 -7.17 1.56
C TYR A 74 -12.42 -8.36 2.36
N SER A 75 -12.79 -9.60 2.00
CA SER A 75 -12.33 -10.82 2.69
C SER A 75 -10.80 -10.96 2.69
N ARG A 76 -10.13 -10.44 1.65
CA ARG A 76 -8.67 -10.45 1.51
C ARG A 76 -7.97 -9.58 2.53
N PHE A 77 -8.66 -8.58 3.08
CA PHE A 77 -8.11 -7.69 4.10
C PHE A 77 -8.41 -8.14 5.53
N SER A 78 -9.18 -9.21 5.72
CA SER A 78 -9.71 -9.59 7.03
C SER A 78 -8.64 -9.77 8.12
N VAL A 79 -7.46 -10.29 7.79
CA VAL A 79 -6.34 -10.45 8.73
C VAL A 79 -5.76 -9.09 9.13
N TYR A 80 -5.54 -8.19 8.17
CA TYR A 80 -5.00 -6.85 8.43
C TYR A 80 -5.99 -5.96 9.19
N ILE A 81 -7.28 -6.05 8.87
CA ILE A 81 -8.34 -5.32 9.59
C ILE A 81 -8.45 -5.80 11.05
N LYS A 82 -8.34 -7.11 11.29
CA LYS A 82 -8.30 -7.66 12.65
C LYS A 82 -7.10 -7.12 13.43
N ALA A 83 -5.93 -7.07 12.81
CA ALA A 83 -4.73 -6.48 13.43
C ALA A 83 -4.94 -4.98 13.72
N ALA A 84 -5.46 -4.22 12.75
CA ALA A 84 -5.72 -2.80 12.91
C ALA A 84 -6.69 -2.51 14.08
N ASN A 85 -7.81 -3.24 14.12
CA ASN A 85 -8.78 -3.12 15.21
C ASN A 85 -8.20 -3.48 16.59
N LYS A 86 -7.39 -4.54 16.67
CA LYS A 86 -6.72 -4.98 17.91
C LYS A 86 -5.80 -3.88 18.48
N HIS A 87 -5.18 -3.09 17.61
CA HIS A 87 -4.23 -2.04 17.99
C HIS A 87 -4.78 -0.61 17.92
N GLY A 88 -6.10 -0.45 17.68
CA GLY A 88 -6.74 0.86 17.60
C GLY A 88 -6.36 1.69 16.37
N VAL A 89 -5.80 1.05 15.34
CA VAL A 89 -5.42 1.69 14.08
C VAL A 89 -6.67 1.80 13.20
N PRO A 90 -7.11 3.01 12.82
CA PRO A 90 -8.24 3.18 11.90
C PRO A 90 -7.88 2.64 10.51
N PHE A 91 -8.89 2.17 9.78
CA PHE A 91 -8.74 1.79 8.38
C PHE A 91 -9.77 2.47 7.49
N SER A 92 -9.47 2.59 6.20
CA SER A 92 -10.38 3.15 5.20
C SER A 92 -10.24 2.40 3.88
N ILE A 93 -11.38 2.15 3.24
CA ILE A 93 -11.42 1.58 1.89
C ILE A 93 -11.43 2.75 0.91
N VAL A 94 -10.45 2.77 0.01
CA VAL A 94 -10.25 3.84 -0.97
C VAL A 94 -10.78 3.35 -2.30
N SER A 95 -11.97 3.82 -2.66
CA SER A 95 -12.58 3.61 -3.98
C SER A 95 -12.32 4.84 -4.85
N ASN A 96 -11.18 4.87 -5.55
CA ASN A 96 -10.87 5.96 -6.46
C ASN A 96 -11.01 5.49 -7.92
N ARG A 97 -12.11 5.87 -8.58
CA ARG A 97 -12.37 5.52 -9.99
C ARG A 97 -11.37 6.15 -10.97
N GLU A 98 -10.58 7.13 -10.52
CA GLU A 98 -9.63 7.88 -11.36
C GLU A 98 -8.19 7.37 -11.24
N SER A 99 -7.88 6.42 -10.35
CA SER A 99 -6.51 5.91 -10.19
C SER A 99 -6.45 4.39 -10.22
N ASP A 100 -5.89 3.84 -11.30
CA ASP A 100 -5.47 2.44 -11.37
C ASP A 100 -4.09 2.29 -10.70
N THR A 101 -4.10 2.16 -9.38
CA THR A 101 -2.88 1.88 -8.62
C THR A 101 -2.63 0.38 -8.52
N PRO A 102 -1.37 -0.08 -8.66
CA PRO A 102 -1.01 -1.47 -8.41
C PRO A 102 -0.94 -1.81 -6.91
N LEU A 103 -1.08 -0.83 -6.01
CA LEU A 103 -1.05 -1.05 -4.57
C LEU A 103 -2.39 -1.57 -4.06
N GLY A 104 -2.34 -2.63 -3.27
CA GLY A 104 -3.53 -3.24 -2.66
C GLY A 104 -3.80 -2.71 -1.25
N LEU A 105 -2.75 -2.35 -0.52
CA LEU A 105 -2.82 -1.86 0.85
C LEU A 105 -1.60 -1.02 1.17
N ILE A 106 -1.78 0.06 1.93
CA ILE A 106 -0.67 0.80 2.54
C ILE A 106 -0.99 1.18 4.00
N LEU A 107 0.03 1.23 4.84
CA LEU A 107 -0.03 1.84 6.16
C LEU A 107 0.64 3.21 6.10
N VAL A 108 -0.03 4.25 6.59
CA VAL A 108 0.46 5.63 6.54
C VAL A 108 0.51 6.24 7.93
N SER A 109 1.56 7.01 8.21
CA SER A 109 1.62 7.85 9.41
C SER A 109 0.81 9.13 9.21
N LYS A 110 0.43 9.76 10.32
CA LYS A 110 -0.16 11.10 10.34
C LYS A 110 0.81 12.15 9.78
N ASP A 111 2.09 12.03 10.14
CA ASP A 111 3.18 12.94 9.79
C ASP A 111 4.18 12.29 8.82
N ALA A 112 5.12 13.08 8.28
CA ALA A 112 6.16 12.56 7.40
C ALA A 112 7.14 11.66 8.17
N VAL A 113 7.45 10.50 7.60
CA VAL A 113 8.40 9.50 8.13
C VAL A 113 9.56 9.23 7.18
N ASP A 114 9.46 9.65 5.91
CA ASP A 114 10.53 9.62 4.90
C ASP A 114 11.28 8.29 4.80
N LYS A 115 10.58 7.18 5.01
CA LYS A 115 11.16 5.84 4.89
C LYS A 115 11.64 5.59 3.47
N GLN A 116 12.90 5.21 3.31
CA GLN A 116 13.47 4.89 2.00
C GLN A 116 12.86 3.60 1.42
N SER A 117 12.80 2.53 2.22
CA SER A 117 12.14 1.28 1.83
C SER A 117 10.79 1.15 2.51
N ILE A 118 9.75 1.00 1.69
CA ILE A 118 8.35 0.86 2.11
C ILE A 118 7.68 -0.39 1.54
N TYR A 119 8.35 -1.13 0.67
CA TYR A 119 7.78 -2.31 0.02
C TYR A 119 8.29 -3.58 0.69
N VAL A 120 7.44 -4.60 0.70
CA VAL A 120 7.88 -5.96 1.04
C VAL A 120 8.39 -6.61 -0.23
N GLU A 121 9.70 -6.81 -0.34
CA GLU A 121 10.34 -7.37 -1.52
C GLU A 121 10.33 -8.90 -1.46
N ASP A 122 9.48 -9.52 -2.29
CA ASP A 122 9.41 -10.96 -2.50
C ASP A 122 9.13 -11.30 -3.97
N ASP A 123 9.01 -12.58 -4.29
CA ASP A 123 8.75 -13.04 -5.66
C ASP A 123 7.42 -12.53 -6.23
N ILE A 124 6.41 -12.30 -5.38
CA ILE A 124 5.13 -11.71 -5.79
C ILE A 124 5.29 -10.22 -6.11
N PHE A 125 6.07 -9.50 -5.29
CA PHE A 125 6.44 -8.11 -5.58
C PHE A 125 7.19 -7.98 -6.90
N GLU A 126 8.22 -8.80 -7.12
CA GLU A 126 8.98 -8.78 -8.38
C GLU A 126 8.10 -9.05 -9.59
N ARG A 127 7.20 -10.05 -9.51
CA ARG A 127 6.23 -10.35 -10.56
C ARG A 127 5.17 -9.27 -10.79
N SER A 128 5.02 -8.32 -9.86
CA SER A 128 4.10 -7.21 -10.07
C SER A 128 4.73 -6.05 -10.85
N LYS A 129 6.06 -6.08 -11.06
CA LYS A 129 6.81 -5.04 -11.80
C LYS A 129 6.92 -5.29 -13.31
N GLY A 130 6.42 -6.43 -13.79
CA GLY A 130 6.50 -6.90 -15.18
C GLY A 130 5.28 -7.75 -15.52
#